data_AF-G2R658-F1
#
_entry.id   AF-G2R658-F1
#
_cell.length_a   1.000
_cell.length_b   1.000
_cell.length_c   1.000
_cell.angle_alpha   90.00
_cell.angle_beta   90.00
_cell.angle_gamma   90.00
#
_symmetry.space_group_name_H-M   'P 1'
#
loop_
_entity.id
_entity.type
_entity.pdbx_description
1 polymer ?
#
loop_
_entity_poly.entity_id
_entity_poly.type
_entity_poly.pdbx_seq_one_letter_code
_entity_poly.pdbx_strand_id
1 'polypeptide(L)'
;PLLLAGGKSTRMGSPKHLLPMPDGRPLYQHQLDLLARACPDAPTIYISLAQDSPLDRFLQSLTPSQDPPSPPTSPRPTTAPPAPASAPNPNPNKPSIALLRDARPNPAARSAGPAAGLLAAFRARPAATWLVLAVDYPLLTPGMLRALCAAYAPPVTCLRNADGFCEPLVAVWGPAALGELRRRVE
;
A
#
# COMPACT_ATOMS: atom_id res chain seq x y z
N PRO A 1 -0.37 -8.21 0.82
CA PRO A 1 -0.21 -7.54 -0.50
C PRO A 1 -0.02 -6.02 -0.34
N LEU A 2 0.71 -5.39 -1.24
CA LEU A 2 1.04 -3.97 -1.24
C LEU A 2 0.62 -3.33 -2.57
N LEU A 3 -0.26 -2.34 -2.51
CA LEU A 3 -0.59 -1.46 -3.62
C LEU A 3 0.28 -0.20 -3.55
N LEU A 4 1.10 0.05 -4.56
CA LEU A 4 1.82 1.30 -4.72
C LEU A 4 0.93 2.30 -5.47
N ALA A 5 0.23 3.14 -4.70
CA ALA A 5 -0.63 4.19 -5.24
C ALA A 5 0.11 5.52 -5.51
N GLY A 6 1.40 5.58 -5.14
CA GLY A 6 2.33 6.60 -5.60
C GLY A 6 2.17 7.98 -4.94
N GLY A 7 2.81 8.96 -5.57
CA GLY A 7 2.85 10.37 -5.17
C GLY A 7 2.30 11.30 -6.24
N LYS A 8 2.61 12.60 -6.16
CA LYS A 8 2.18 13.61 -7.14
C LYS A 8 2.54 13.19 -8.56
N SER A 9 1.54 12.84 -9.35
CA SER A 9 1.68 12.35 -10.72
C SER A 9 1.92 13.53 -11.68
N THR A 10 3.14 14.07 -11.63
CA THR A 10 3.51 15.35 -12.26
C THR A 10 3.35 15.40 -13.77
N ARG A 11 3.37 14.25 -14.46
CA ARG A 11 3.20 14.18 -15.93
C ARG A 11 1.74 14.20 -16.39
N MET A 12 0.79 13.80 -15.56
CA MET A 12 -0.62 13.66 -15.96
C MET A 12 -1.53 14.77 -15.42
N GLY A 13 -0.98 15.72 -14.65
CA GLY A 13 -1.73 16.81 -14.03
C GLY A 13 -2.73 16.39 -12.95
N SER A 14 -2.97 15.08 -12.78
CA SER A 14 -3.91 14.49 -11.82
C SER A 14 -3.28 13.29 -11.12
N PRO A 15 -3.60 13.04 -9.83
CA PRO A 15 -3.08 11.89 -9.09
C PRO A 15 -3.56 10.58 -9.71
N LYS A 16 -2.62 9.77 -10.23
CA LYS A 16 -2.87 8.49 -10.93
C LYS A 16 -3.87 7.59 -10.20
N HIS A 17 -3.73 7.47 -8.87
CA HIS A 17 -4.56 6.59 -8.08
C HIS A 17 -6.05 6.97 -8.07
N LEU A 18 -6.38 8.25 -8.26
CA LEU A 18 -7.75 8.76 -8.31
C LEU A 18 -8.31 8.90 -9.73
N LEU A 19 -7.58 8.43 -10.75
CA LEU A 19 -8.13 8.42 -12.11
C LEU A 19 -9.44 7.60 -12.15
N PRO A 20 -10.50 8.12 -12.77
CA PRO A 20 -11.76 7.41 -12.88
C PRO A 20 -11.63 6.25 -13.88
N MET A 21 -12.08 5.08 -13.47
CA MET A 21 -12.29 3.91 -14.35
C MET A 21 -13.65 4.01 -15.06
N PRO A 22 -13.90 3.21 -16.12
CA PRO A 22 -15.19 3.21 -16.83
C PRO A 22 -16.41 2.92 -15.93
N ASP A 23 -16.21 2.26 -14.80
CA ASP A 23 -17.25 1.99 -13.80
C ASP A 23 -17.45 3.15 -12.79
N GLY A 24 -16.75 4.27 -12.98
CA GLY A 24 -16.79 5.47 -12.14
C GLY A 24 -15.96 5.39 -10.85
N ARG A 25 -15.36 4.23 -10.53
CA ARG A 25 -14.52 4.08 -9.33
C ARG A 25 -13.09 4.55 -9.59
N PRO A 26 -12.36 5.03 -8.57
CA PRO A 26 -10.97 5.41 -8.74
C PRO A 26 -10.09 4.17 -8.97
N LEU A 27 -9.04 4.35 -9.77
CA LEU A 27 -8.11 3.30 -10.18
C LEU A 27 -7.57 2.47 -9.00
N TYR A 28 -7.28 3.09 -7.85
CA TYR A 28 -6.80 2.33 -6.69
C TYR A 28 -7.83 1.32 -6.17
N GLN A 29 -9.13 1.62 -6.22
CA GLN A 29 -10.17 0.70 -5.75
C GLN A 29 -10.27 -0.53 -6.66
N HIS A 30 -10.17 -0.33 -7.98
CA HIS A 30 -10.11 -1.45 -8.93
C HIS A 30 -8.92 -2.38 -8.64
N GLN A 31 -7.75 -1.81 -8.31
CA GLN A 31 -6.57 -2.60 -7.96
C GLN A 31 -6.69 -3.27 -6.58
N LEU A 32 -7.39 -2.67 -5.61
CA LEU A 32 -7.69 -3.31 -4.33
C LEU A 32 -8.56 -4.56 -4.51
N ASP A 33 -9.61 -4.47 -5.33
CA ASP A 33 -10.47 -5.62 -5.64
C ASP A 33 -9.67 -6.72 -6.34
N LEU A 34 -8.80 -6.35 -7.27
CA LEU A 34 -7.88 -7.28 -7.91
C LEU A 34 -7.01 -8.02 -6.88
N LEU A 35 -6.38 -7.29 -5.96
CA LEU A 35 -5.53 -7.87 -4.90
C LEU A 35 -6.34 -8.76 -3.94
N ALA A 36 -7.56 -8.35 -3.57
CA ALA A 36 -8.45 -9.14 -2.71
C ALA A 36 -8.84 -10.48 -3.35
N ARG A 37 -9.17 -10.49 -4.65
CA ARG A 37 -9.46 -11.73 -5.39
C ARG A 37 -8.23 -12.59 -5.65
N ALA A 38 -7.05 -11.98 -5.77
CA ALA A 38 -5.79 -12.70 -5.97
C ALA A 38 -5.28 -13.34 -4.68
N CYS A 39 -5.53 -12.70 -3.53
CA CYS A 39 -5.07 -13.11 -2.22
C CYS A 39 -6.24 -13.17 -1.22
N PRO A 40 -7.17 -14.13 -1.36
CA PRO A 40 -8.34 -14.23 -0.48
C PRO A 40 -7.96 -14.46 0.99
N ASP A 41 -6.84 -15.15 1.23
CA ASP A 41 -6.36 -15.47 2.58
C ASP A 41 -5.54 -14.34 3.22
N ALA A 42 -5.32 -13.23 2.50
CA ALA A 42 -4.56 -12.11 3.05
C ALA A 42 -5.43 -11.36 4.08
N PRO A 43 -5.02 -11.27 5.36
CA PRO A 43 -5.83 -10.55 6.37
C PRO A 43 -5.84 -9.03 6.13
N THR A 44 -4.81 -8.51 5.45
CA THR A 44 -4.64 -7.08 5.22
C THR A 44 -4.03 -6.80 3.85
N ILE A 45 -4.61 -5.85 3.12
CA ILE A 45 -4.00 -5.21 1.95
C ILE A 45 -3.49 -3.84 2.37
N TYR A 46 -2.24 -3.56 2.03
CA TYR A 46 -1.59 -2.29 2.35
C TYR A 46 -1.59 -1.39 1.12
N ILE A 47 -1.84 -0.10 1.32
CA ILE A 47 -1.72 0.93 0.29
C ILE A 47 -0.58 1.86 0.69
N SER A 48 0.43 1.99 -0.17
CA SER A 48 1.47 2.99 0.01
C SER A 48 1.13 4.26 -0.75
N LEU A 49 1.15 5.39 -0.05
CA LEU A 49 0.93 6.73 -0.60
C LEU A 49 2.01 7.69 -0.10
N ALA A 50 2.42 8.63 -0.95
CA ALA A 50 3.23 9.76 -0.50
C ALA A 50 2.47 10.58 0.55
N GLN A 51 3.20 11.32 1.39
CA GLN A 51 2.62 12.11 2.47
C GLN A 51 1.62 13.16 1.97
N ASP A 52 1.93 13.77 0.84
CA ASP A 52 1.18 14.84 0.20
C ASP A 52 0.21 14.34 -0.90
N SER A 53 0.01 13.02 -1.00
CA SER A 53 -0.95 12.45 -1.94
C SER A 53 -2.38 12.82 -1.57
N PRO A 54 -3.17 13.37 -2.51
CA PRO A 54 -4.59 13.64 -2.30
C PRO A 54 -5.35 12.39 -1.87
N LEU A 55 -6.33 12.57 -0.99
CA LEU A 55 -7.16 11.50 -0.45
C LEU A 55 -8.62 11.80 -0.76
N ASP A 56 -9.33 10.79 -1.23
CA ASP A 56 -10.79 10.82 -1.23
C ASP A 56 -11.34 10.46 0.16
N ARG A 57 -12.66 10.50 0.31
CA ARG A 57 -13.34 10.21 1.59
C ARG A 57 -12.98 8.83 2.15
N PHE A 58 -12.80 7.83 1.28
CA PHE A 58 -12.46 6.48 1.71
C PHE A 58 -11.04 6.43 2.27
N LEU A 59 -10.04 6.95 1.54
CA LEU A 59 -8.66 6.97 2.01
C LEU A 59 -8.49 7.84 3.27
N GLN A 60 -9.27 8.91 3.43
CA GLN A 60 -9.31 9.72 4.66
C GLN A 60 -9.84 8.92 5.85
N SER A 61 -10.87 8.09 5.66
CA SER A 61 -11.41 7.25 6.74
C SER A 61 -10.44 6.19 7.25
N LEU A 62 -9.39 5.87 6.46
CA LEU A 62 -8.34 4.93 6.85
C LEU A 62 -7.19 5.59 7.61
N THR A 63 -7.14 6.92 7.66
CA THR A 63 -6.13 7.64 8.45
C THR A 63 -6.61 7.77 9.89
N PRO A 64 -5.75 7.51 10.90
CA PRO A 64 -6.09 7.82 12.29
C PRO A 64 -6.45 9.30 12.40
N SER A 65 -7.58 9.63 13.03
CA SER A 65 -7.97 11.01 13.30
C SER A 65 -6.82 11.73 14.00
N GLN A 66 -6.23 12.71 13.31
CA GLN A 66 -5.34 13.70 13.93
C GLN A 66 -6.23 14.72 14.64
N ASP A 67 -7.00 14.30 15.65
CA ASP A 67 -7.58 15.25 16.58
C ASP A 67 -6.42 15.74 17.47
N PRO A 68 -6.17 17.06 17.58
CA PRO A 68 -5.21 17.55 18.54
C PRO A 68 -5.61 17.06 19.94
N PRO A 69 -4.65 16.66 20.81
CA PRO A 69 -4.99 16.28 22.17
C PRO A 69 -5.76 17.44 22.80
N SER A 70 -7.00 17.17 23.20
CA SER A 70 -7.80 18.12 23.96
C SER A 70 -7.00 18.58 25.19
N PRO A 71 -7.03 19.86 25.57
CA PRO A 71 -6.23 20.36 26.68
C PRO A 71 -6.52 19.56 27.96
N PRO A 72 -5.50 19.33 28.81
CA PRO A 72 -5.65 18.47 29.97
C PRO A 72 -6.67 19.06 30.94
N THR A 73 -7.84 18.43 31.01
CA THR A 73 -8.79 18.66 32.08
C THR A 73 -8.37 17.79 33.27
N SER A 74 -8.29 18.42 34.44
CA SER A 74 -7.81 17.94 35.75
C SER A 74 -8.04 16.44 36.09
N PRO A 75 -7.18 15.84 36.93
CA PRO A 75 -7.11 14.39 37.10
C PRO A 75 -8.33 13.86 37.86
N ARG A 76 -9.11 13.01 37.20
CA ARG A 76 -10.07 12.12 37.86
C ARG A 76 -9.41 10.75 38.04
N PRO A 77 -9.50 10.11 39.22
CA PRO A 77 -8.97 8.76 39.38
C PRO A 77 -9.92 7.80 38.66
N THR A 78 -9.47 7.23 37.56
CA THR A 78 -10.17 6.14 36.89
C THR A 78 -9.16 5.10 36.47
N THR A 79 -9.24 3.95 37.13
CA THR A 79 -8.71 2.65 36.68
C THR A 79 -9.17 2.39 35.25
N ALA A 80 -8.30 2.64 34.28
CA ALA A 80 -8.55 2.32 32.88
C ALA A 80 -8.31 0.82 32.64
N PRO A 81 -9.26 0.09 32.03
CA PRO A 81 -8.97 -1.25 31.50
C PRO A 81 -8.04 -1.14 30.27
N PRO A 82 -7.31 -2.21 29.91
CA PRO A 82 -6.35 -2.19 28.82
C PRO A 82 -7.05 -1.86 27.49
N ALA A 83 -6.30 -1.19 26.60
CA ALA A 83 -6.74 -0.69 25.30
C ALA A 83 -7.53 -1.75 24.49
N PRO A 84 -8.58 -1.37 23.75
CA PRO A 84 -9.32 -2.32 22.94
C PRO A 84 -8.42 -2.84 21.81
N ALA A 85 -8.29 -4.17 21.75
CA ALA A 85 -7.80 -4.88 20.59
C ALA A 85 -8.53 -4.37 19.33
N SER A 86 -7.77 -4.23 18.24
CA SER A 86 -8.24 -3.82 16.92
C SER A 86 -9.62 -4.40 16.62
N ALA A 87 -10.59 -3.52 16.34
CA ALA A 87 -11.97 -3.91 16.11
C ALA A 87 -12.05 -5.03 15.05
N PRO A 88 -12.77 -6.13 15.32
CA PRO A 88 -12.91 -7.22 14.37
C PRO A 88 -13.64 -6.72 13.12
N ASN A 89 -13.09 -7.09 11.97
CA ASN A 89 -13.62 -6.73 10.66
C ASN A 89 -15.08 -7.21 10.51
N PRO A 90 -16.05 -6.32 10.26
CA PRO A 90 -17.48 -6.67 10.21
C PRO A 90 -17.87 -7.58 9.03
N ASN A 91 -16.92 -7.95 8.17
CA ASN A 91 -17.12 -8.92 7.12
C ASN A 91 -15.93 -9.92 7.10
N PRO A 92 -16.09 -11.16 7.60
CA PRO A 92 -14.96 -12.09 7.77
C PRO A 92 -14.29 -12.50 6.45
N ASN A 93 -14.95 -12.23 5.31
CA ASN A 93 -14.49 -12.62 3.97
C ASN A 93 -13.82 -11.48 3.17
N LYS A 94 -13.64 -10.28 3.76
CA LYS A 94 -13.00 -9.15 3.07
C LYS A 94 -11.71 -8.76 3.78
N PRO A 95 -10.57 -8.54 3.10
CA PRO A 95 -9.35 -8.09 3.77
C PRO A 95 -9.51 -6.70 4.38
N SER A 96 -8.87 -6.46 5.53
CA SER A 96 -8.72 -5.10 6.07
C SER A 96 -7.81 -4.27 5.17
N ILE A 97 -8.03 -2.96 5.08
CA ILE A 97 -7.18 -2.06 4.31
C ILE A 97 -6.37 -1.17 5.27
N ALA A 98 -5.05 -1.13 5.08
CA ALA A 98 -4.15 -0.31 5.89
C ALA A 98 -3.34 0.64 5.01
N LEU A 99 -3.19 1.88 5.47
CA LEU A 99 -2.47 2.91 4.73
C LEU A 99 -1.05 3.08 5.28
N LEU A 100 -0.06 3.02 4.40
CA LEU A 100 1.35 3.28 4.69
C LEU A 100 1.76 4.60 4.05
N ARG A 101 2.38 5.46 4.84
CA ARG A 101 2.92 6.73 4.37
C ARG A 101 4.43 6.68 4.27
N ASP A 102 4.97 7.40 3.30
CA ASP A 102 6.41 7.61 3.19
C ASP A 102 6.95 8.30 4.46
N ALA A 103 8.13 7.90 4.92
CA ALA A 103 8.69 8.36 6.20
C ALA A 103 9.09 9.86 6.22
N ARG A 104 9.27 10.49 5.06
CA ARG A 104 9.63 11.91 4.98
C ARG A 104 8.66 12.63 4.04
N PRO A 105 8.12 13.80 4.42
CA PRO A 105 7.57 14.74 3.46
C PRO A 105 8.65 15.03 2.41
N ASN A 106 8.32 14.94 1.12
CA ASN A 106 9.26 15.34 0.08
C ASN A 106 8.97 16.81 -0.28
N PRO A 107 9.79 17.77 0.18
CA PRO A 107 9.58 19.19 -0.13
C PRO A 107 9.91 19.53 -1.60
N ALA A 108 10.60 18.63 -2.32
CA ALA A 108 10.82 18.81 -3.75
C ALA A 108 9.54 18.49 -4.55
N ALA A 109 9.34 19.18 -5.67
CA ALA A 109 8.24 18.92 -6.62
C ALA A 109 8.32 17.53 -7.32
N ARG A 110 9.16 16.61 -6.82
CA ARG A 110 9.41 15.28 -7.39
C ARG A 110 8.94 14.22 -6.40
N SER A 111 8.29 13.17 -6.90
CA SER A 111 7.97 11.99 -6.10
C SER A 111 9.25 11.32 -5.61
N ALA A 112 9.26 10.81 -4.36
CA ALA A 112 10.35 9.98 -3.82
C ALA A 112 10.48 8.63 -4.56
N GLY A 113 9.52 8.33 -5.43
CA GLY A 113 9.53 7.17 -6.32
C GLY A 113 9.03 5.88 -5.65
N PRO A 114 8.89 4.80 -6.43
CA PRO A 114 8.34 3.53 -5.94
C PRO A 114 9.13 2.89 -4.80
N ALA A 115 10.45 3.15 -4.75
CA ALA A 115 11.32 2.65 -3.68
C ALA A 115 10.87 3.16 -2.30
N ALA A 116 10.39 4.40 -2.20
CA ALA A 116 9.89 4.94 -0.93
C ALA A 116 8.72 4.12 -0.38
N GLY A 117 7.80 3.71 -1.25
CA GLY A 117 6.66 2.89 -0.86
C GLY A 117 7.01 1.45 -0.51
N LEU A 118 7.97 0.85 -1.25
CA LEU A 118 8.54 -0.44 -0.87
C LEU A 118 9.20 -0.39 0.52
N LEU A 119 9.95 0.68 0.80
CA LEU A 119 10.60 0.88 2.09
C LEU A 119 9.61 1.22 3.20
N ALA A 120 8.49 1.90 2.92
CA ALA A 120 7.41 2.08 3.88
C ALA A 120 6.81 0.73 4.31
N ALA A 121 6.56 -0.17 3.35
CA ALA A 121 6.13 -1.55 3.63
C ALA A 121 7.19 -2.33 4.42
N PHE A 122 8.45 -2.25 4.02
CA PHE A 122 9.55 -2.91 4.73
C PHE A 122 9.69 -2.45 6.18
N ARG A 123 9.60 -1.13 6.46
CA ARG A 123 9.62 -0.60 7.83
C ARG A 123 8.42 -1.08 8.66
N ALA A 124 7.24 -1.17 8.05
CA ALA A 124 6.04 -1.65 8.74
C ALA A 124 6.13 -3.14 9.07
N ARG A 125 6.69 -3.98 8.18
CA ARG A 125 6.91 -5.41 8.42
C ARG A 125 8.24 -5.89 7.82
N PRO A 126 9.36 -5.82 8.57
CA PRO A 126 10.69 -6.15 8.05
C PRO A 126 10.89 -7.62 7.65
N ALA A 127 10.12 -8.54 8.24
CA ALA A 127 10.22 -9.97 7.94
C ALA A 127 9.24 -10.45 6.85
N ALA A 128 8.39 -9.56 6.32
CA ALA A 128 7.33 -9.94 5.39
C ALA A 128 7.85 -10.06 3.94
N THR A 129 7.29 -11.02 3.22
CA THR A 129 7.36 -11.08 1.75
C THR A 129 6.12 -10.41 1.17
N TRP A 130 6.32 -9.52 0.21
CA TRP A 130 5.28 -8.63 -0.30
C TRP A 130 4.96 -8.94 -1.75
N LEU A 131 3.72 -9.32 -2.06
CA LEU A 131 3.17 -9.12 -3.40
C LEU A 131 2.96 -7.63 -3.61
N VAL A 132 3.71 -7.04 -4.53
CA VAL A 132 3.72 -5.62 -4.89
C VAL A 132 3.02 -5.44 -6.22
N LEU A 133 2.12 -4.45 -6.27
CA LEU A 133 1.41 -4.02 -7.45
C LEU A 133 1.38 -2.49 -7.50
N ALA A 134 1.85 -1.86 -8.56
CA ALA A 134 1.57 -0.44 -8.80
C ALA A 134 0.19 -0.22 -9.43
N VAL A 135 -0.37 0.97 -9.22
CA VAL A 135 -1.69 1.34 -9.76
C VAL A 135 -1.75 1.41 -11.29
N ASP A 136 -0.60 1.53 -11.95
CA ASP A 136 -0.47 1.73 -13.40
C ASP A 136 -0.87 0.51 -14.27
N TYR A 137 -1.26 -0.61 -13.66
CA TYR A 137 -1.55 -1.87 -14.36
C TYR A 137 -3.03 -2.29 -14.23
N PRO A 138 -4.00 -1.55 -14.82
CA PRO A 138 -5.43 -1.79 -14.65
C PRO A 138 -5.94 -3.09 -15.28
N LEU A 139 -5.19 -3.66 -16.23
CA LEU A 139 -5.59 -4.84 -17.00
C LEU A 139 -5.07 -6.17 -16.43
N LEU A 140 -4.36 -6.14 -15.30
CA LEU A 140 -3.92 -7.36 -14.65
C LEU A 140 -5.10 -8.19 -14.14
N THR A 141 -4.97 -9.51 -14.23
CA THR A 141 -5.99 -10.44 -13.76
C THR A 141 -5.59 -11.11 -12.45
N PRO A 142 -6.54 -11.60 -11.64
CA PRO A 142 -6.23 -12.35 -10.43
C PRO A 142 -5.39 -13.60 -10.71
N GLY A 143 -5.62 -14.25 -11.86
CA GLY A 143 -4.86 -15.43 -12.29
C GLY A 143 -3.38 -15.12 -12.48
N MET A 144 -3.05 -13.97 -13.08
CA MET A 144 -1.65 -13.54 -13.26
C MET A 144 -0.96 -13.30 -11.92
N LEU A 145 -1.62 -12.63 -10.97
CA LEU A 145 -1.06 -12.38 -9.65
C LEU A 145 -0.90 -13.66 -8.83
N ARG A 146 -1.86 -14.59 -8.93
CA ARG A 146 -1.74 -15.91 -8.29
C ARG A 146 -0.59 -16.72 -8.88
N ALA A 147 -0.45 -16.74 -10.20
CA ALA A 147 0.66 -17.40 -10.87
C ALA A 147 2.01 -16.80 -10.44
N LEU A 148 2.11 -15.47 -10.34
CA LEU A 148 3.29 -14.79 -9.85
C LEU A 148 3.64 -15.18 -8.40
N CYS A 149 2.63 -15.27 -7.51
CA CYS A 149 2.84 -15.74 -6.14
C CYS A 149 3.29 -17.20 -6.08
N ALA A 150 2.66 -18.08 -6.87
CA ALA A 150 3.01 -19.49 -6.93
C ALA A 150 4.41 -19.73 -7.49
N ALA A 151 4.86 -18.89 -8.41
CA ALA A 151 6.18 -18.95 -9.02
C ALA A 151 7.28 -18.24 -8.20
N TYR A 152 6.97 -17.73 -6.99
CA TYR A 152 7.92 -16.96 -6.22
C TYR A 152 9.18 -17.77 -5.87
N ALA A 153 10.31 -17.28 -6.36
CA ALA A 153 11.66 -17.62 -5.92
C ALA A 153 12.32 -16.39 -5.28
N PRO A 154 12.92 -16.53 -4.07
CA PRO A 154 13.68 -15.44 -3.45
C PRO A 154 14.88 -15.00 -4.31
N PRO A 155 15.35 -13.75 -4.18
CA PRO A 155 14.83 -12.75 -3.25
C PRO A 155 13.72 -11.87 -3.87
N VAL A 156 13.56 -11.87 -5.20
CA VAL A 156 12.49 -11.19 -5.94
C VAL A 156 12.06 -12.06 -7.12
N THR A 157 10.75 -12.19 -7.34
CA THR A 157 10.19 -12.68 -8.61
C THR A 157 9.26 -11.62 -9.17
N CYS A 158 9.34 -11.33 -10.47
CA CYS A 158 8.54 -10.29 -11.11
C CYS A 158 7.88 -10.78 -12.39
N LEU A 159 6.81 -10.11 -12.78
CA LEU A 159 6.19 -10.32 -14.07
C LEU A 159 7.16 -9.87 -15.18
N ARG A 160 7.24 -10.65 -16.26
CA ARG A 160 7.94 -10.26 -17.48
C ARG A 160 6.88 -9.86 -18.51
N ASN A 161 7.01 -8.66 -19.09
CA ASN A 161 6.10 -8.19 -20.11
C ASN A 161 6.41 -8.80 -21.49
N ALA A 162 5.56 -8.52 -22.49
CA ALA A 162 5.67 -9.09 -23.82
C ALA A 162 6.99 -8.70 -24.54
N ASP A 163 7.54 -7.53 -24.21
CA ASP A 163 8.82 -7.04 -24.75
C ASP A 163 10.03 -7.65 -24.03
N GLY A 164 9.80 -8.53 -23.06
CA GLY A 164 10.84 -9.22 -22.31
C GLY A 164 11.40 -8.42 -21.13
N PHE A 165 10.85 -7.25 -20.79
CA PHE A 165 11.29 -6.49 -19.61
C PHE A 165 10.66 -7.04 -18.33
N CYS A 166 11.45 -7.03 -17.26
CA CYS A 166 11.00 -7.35 -15.92
C CYS A 166 10.29 -6.14 -15.31
N GLU A 167 9.10 -6.36 -14.75
CA GLU A 167 8.25 -5.35 -14.11
C GLU A 167 8.43 -5.37 -12.59
N PRO A 168 9.37 -4.60 -12.01
CA PRO A 168 9.69 -4.68 -10.57
C PRO A 168 8.54 -4.24 -9.66
N LEU A 169 7.53 -3.55 -10.21
CA LEU A 169 6.35 -3.07 -9.50
C LEU A 169 5.12 -3.98 -9.70
N VAL A 170 5.31 -5.13 -10.36
CA VAL A 170 4.38 -6.26 -10.40
C VAL A 170 5.19 -7.49 -10.02
N ALA A 171 5.49 -7.62 -8.74
CA ALA A 171 6.53 -8.51 -8.24
C ALA A 171 6.27 -8.98 -6.81
N VAL A 172 6.83 -10.13 -6.45
CA VAL A 172 6.93 -10.59 -5.07
C VAL A 172 8.33 -10.26 -4.54
N TRP A 173 8.39 -9.39 -3.53
CA TRP A 173 9.63 -8.91 -2.90
C TRP A 173 9.83 -9.55 -1.54
N GLY A 174 10.93 -10.29 -1.37
CA GLY A 174 11.33 -10.86 -0.08
C GLY A 174 12.10 -9.87 0.82
N PRO A 175 12.23 -10.18 2.12
CA PRO A 175 12.88 -9.31 3.09
C PRO A 175 14.36 -9.04 2.78
N ALA A 176 15.09 -10.01 2.21
CA ALA A 176 16.48 -9.83 1.81
C ALA A 176 16.64 -8.76 0.70
N ALA A 177 15.74 -8.77 -0.30
CA ALA A 177 15.75 -7.78 -1.37
C ALA A 177 15.37 -6.38 -0.87
N LEU A 178 14.40 -6.28 0.04
CA LEU A 178 14.00 -5.00 0.63
C LEU A 178 15.09 -4.45 1.56
N GLY A 179 15.80 -5.32 2.27
CA GLY A 179 17.00 -4.96 3.03
C GLY A 179 18.09 -4.37 2.12
N GLU A 180 18.34 -5.01 0.98
CA GLU A 180 19.29 -4.51 -0.03
C GLU A 180 18.85 -3.17 -0.62
N LEU A 181 17.57 -3.03 -0.97
CA LEU A 181 17.01 -1.78 -1.45
C LEU A 181 17.23 -0.65 -0.44
N ARG A 182 16.97 -0.91 0.85
CA ARG A 182 17.19 0.07 1.92
C ARG A 182 18.64 0.54 1.94
N ARG A 183 19.61 -0.39 1.94
CA ARG A 183 21.05 -0.07 1.98
C ARG A 183 21.53 0.80 0.81
N ARG A 184 20.81 0.80 -0.32
CA ARG A 184 21.20 1.55 -1.53
C ARG A 184 20.51 2.91 -1.64
N VAL A 185 19.38 3.09 -0.97
CA VAL A 185 18.52 4.27 -1.11
C VAL A 185 18.60 5.18 0.12
N GLU A 186 18.88 4.62 1.30
CA GLU A 186 19.08 5.32 2.57
C GLU A 186 20.54 5.29 3.00
#